data_AF-A0A954ILS9-F1
#
_entry.id   AF-A0A954ILS9-F1
#
_cell.length_a   1.000
_cell.length_b   1.000
_cell.length_c   1.000
_cell.angle_alpha   90.00
_cell.angle_beta   90.00
_cell.angle_gamma   90.00
#
_symmetry.space_group_name_H-M   'P 1'
#
loop_
_entity.id
_entity.type
_entity.pdbx_description
1 polymer ?
#
loop_
_entity_poly.entity_id
_entity_poly.type
_entity_poly.pdbx_seq_one_letter_code
_entity_poly.pdbx_strand_id
1 'polypeptide(L)'
;MRDALDVWYQRELDFFRNSCAEFAERFPKIAARLSLGTSGIADPHVERLIQAFAFLNARTRLKLEDSFPEIVDGILSILYPHMLAPLPSMAVVGMSLDQGQKDQFTGHHVKTGTLL
;
A
#
# COMPACT_ATOMS: atom_id res chain seq x y z
N MET A 1 0.36 -1.43 12.33
CA MET A 1 -1.01 -0.86 12.18
C MET A 1 -1.29 0.28 13.17
N ARG A 2 -0.99 0.15 14.48
CA ARG A 2 -1.17 1.27 15.45
C ARG A 2 -0.26 2.47 15.18
N ASP A 3 1.03 2.25 14.90
CA ASP A 3 2.00 3.34 14.73
C ASP A 3 1.71 4.27 13.54
N ALA A 4 1.10 3.74 12.47
CA ALA A 4 0.71 4.54 11.31
C ALA A 4 -0.56 5.38 11.58
N LEU A 5 -1.49 4.87 12.38
CA LEU A 5 -2.76 5.55 12.64
C LEU A 5 -2.55 6.85 13.41
N ASP A 6 -1.61 6.86 14.35
CA ASP A 6 -1.28 8.06 15.14
C ASP A 6 -0.73 9.18 14.24
N VAL A 7 0.13 8.83 13.28
CA VAL A 7 0.66 9.78 12.28
C VAL A 7 -0.46 10.34 11.40
N TRP A 8 -1.34 9.46 10.89
CA TRP A 8 -2.47 9.89 10.06
C TRP A 8 -3.47 10.74 10.84
N TYR A 9 -3.71 10.40 12.11
CA TYR A 9 -4.57 11.17 13.00
C TYR A 9 -4.03 12.59 13.23
N GLN A 10 -2.75 12.73 13.57
CA GLN A 10 -2.13 14.04 13.76
C GLN A 10 -2.17 14.86 12.47
N ARG A 11 -1.83 14.24 11.34
CA ARG A 11 -1.87 14.88 10.02
C ARG A 11 -3.28 15.36 9.66
N GLU A 12 -4.31 14.57 9.95
CA GLU A 12 -5.69 14.94 9.67
C GLU A 12 -6.20 16.04 10.60
N LEU A 13 -5.77 16.03 11.87
CA LEU A 13 -6.09 17.07 12.83
C LEU A 13 -5.47 18.42 12.43
N ASP A 14 -4.20 18.41 12.01
CA ASP A 14 -3.51 19.60 11.51
C ASP A 14 -4.11 20.10 10.20
N PHE A 15 -4.45 19.18 9.28
CA PHE A 15 -5.17 19.51 8.05
C PHE A 15 -6.50 20.21 8.34
N PHE A 16 -7.28 19.69 9.28
CA PHE A 16 -8.55 20.29 9.67
C PHE A 16 -8.35 21.69 10.26
N ARG A 17 -7.38 21.86 11.17
CA ARG A 17 -7.05 23.16 11.79
C ARG A 17 -6.65 24.19 10.75
N ASN A 18 -5.76 23.84 9.83
CA ASN A 18 -5.31 24.72 8.75
C ASN A 18 -6.48 25.09 7.81
N SER A 19 -7.31 24.11 7.45
CA SER A 19 -8.48 24.34 6.59
C SER A 19 -9.52 25.24 7.26
N CYS A 20 -9.73 25.10 8.58
CA CYS A 20 -10.59 25.99 9.34
C CYS A 20 -10.03 27.41 9.42
N ALA A 21 -8.72 27.57 9.58
CA ALA A 21 -8.07 28.88 9.58
C ALA A 21 -8.25 29.58 8.22
N GLU A 22 -7.97 28.89 7.11
CA GLU A 22 -8.18 29.42 5.75
C GLU A 22 -9.66 29.77 5.51
N PHE A 23 -10.59 28.91 5.95
CA PHE A 23 -12.02 29.19 5.86
C PHE A 23 -12.42 30.42 6.67
N ALA A 24 -11.83 30.61 7.85
CA ALA A 24 -12.12 31.75 8.73
C ALA A 24 -11.64 33.08 8.13
N GLU A 25 -10.47 33.09 7.49
CA GLU A 25 -9.96 34.26 6.76
C GLU A 25 -10.88 34.63 5.59
N ARG A 26 -11.34 33.62 4.85
CA ARG A 26 -12.18 33.84 3.65
C ARG A 26 -13.63 34.23 3.99
N PHE A 27 -14.17 33.71 5.09
CA PHE A 27 -15.58 33.89 5.48
C PHE A 27 -15.74 34.29 6.95
N PRO A 28 -15.27 35.50 7.34
CA PRO A 28 -15.21 35.91 8.74
C PRO A 28 -16.59 35.96 9.43
N LYS A 29 -17.65 36.34 8.70
CA LYS A 29 -19.02 36.36 9.24
C LYS A 29 -19.52 34.96 9.61
N ILE A 30 -19.16 33.94 8.83
CA ILE A 30 -19.60 32.56 9.05
C ILE A 30 -18.74 31.91 10.13
N ALA A 31 -17.42 32.13 10.07
CA ALA A 31 -16.49 31.64 11.07
C ALA A 31 -16.76 32.19 12.47
N ALA A 32 -17.14 33.46 12.60
CA ALA A 32 -17.57 34.05 13.87
C ALA A 32 -18.79 33.32 14.48
N ARG A 33 -19.74 32.86 13.64
CA ARG A 33 -20.91 32.09 14.11
C ARG A 33 -20.52 30.67 14.54
N LEU A 34 -19.48 30.10 13.93
CA LEU A 34 -18.95 28.78 14.27
C LEU A 34 -17.90 28.82 15.39
N SER A 35 -17.59 30.01 15.93
CA SER A 35 -16.48 30.21 16.88
C SER A 35 -15.14 29.69 16.38
N LEU A 36 -14.93 29.72 15.05
CA LEU A 36 -13.67 29.40 14.39
C LEU A 36 -12.81 30.66 14.39
N GLY A 37 -12.11 30.92 15.49
CA GLY A 37 -11.21 32.06 15.63
C GLY A 37 -9.74 31.67 15.47
N THR A 38 -8.87 32.68 15.31
CA THR A 38 -7.40 32.52 15.29
C THR A 38 -6.82 31.95 16.59
N SER A 39 -7.60 31.99 17.68
CA SER A 39 -7.20 31.49 19.00
C SER A 39 -7.63 30.04 19.28
N GLY A 40 -8.21 29.35 18.28
CA GLY A 40 -8.67 27.97 18.40
C GLY A 40 -10.16 27.82 18.69
N ILE A 41 -10.61 26.57 18.84
CA ILE A 41 -12.00 26.22 19.16
C ILE A 41 -12.20 26.43 20.66
N ALA A 42 -13.09 27.34 21.04
CA ALA A 42 -13.30 27.70 22.45
C ALA A 42 -14.02 26.63 23.27
N ASP A 43 -14.79 25.73 22.62
CA ASP A 43 -15.58 24.70 23.29
C ASP A 43 -14.86 23.33 23.30
N PRO A 44 -14.54 22.78 24.50
CA PRO A 44 -13.91 21.45 24.62
C PRO A 44 -14.70 20.30 23.99
N HIS A 45 -16.04 20.39 23.95
CA HIS A 45 -16.88 19.37 23.32
C HIS A 45 -16.75 19.41 21.80
N VAL A 46 -16.70 20.61 21.21
CA VAL A 46 -16.50 20.79 19.77
C VAL A 46 -15.09 20.35 19.38
N GLU A 47 -14.07 20.67 20.18
CA GLU A 47 -12.72 20.17 19.94
C GLU A 47 -12.66 18.64 20.00
N ARG A 48 -13.38 18.00 20.93
CA ARG A 48 -13.46 16.53 20.99
C ARG A 48 -14.20 15.93 19.80
N LEU A 49 -15.24 16.59 19.28
CA LEU A 49 -15.92 16.18 18.05
C LEU A 49 -14.97 16.27 16.84
N ILE A 50 -14.17 17.32 16.75
CA ILE A 50 -13.17 17.49 15.68
C ILE A 50 -12.09 16.41 15.78
N GLN A 51 -11.61 16.11 16.99
CA GLN A 51 -10.69 15.00 17.21
C GLN A 51 -11.31 13.65 16.80
N ALA A 52 -12.58 13.39 17.13
CA ALA A 52 -13.28 12.18 16.71
C ALA A 52 -13.43 12.10 15.18
N PHE A 53 -13.72 13.24 14.53
CA PHE A 53 -13.81 13.33 13.07
C PHE A 53 -12.46 13.09 12.39
N ALA A 54 -11.39 13.73 12.87
CA ALA A 54 -10.02 13.50 12.39
C ALA A 54 -9.62 12.03 12.55
N PHE A 55 -9.99 11.39 13.66
CA PHE A 55 -9.76 9.96 13.86
C PHE A 55 -10.51 9.09 12.85
N LEU A 56 -11.78 9.41 12.56
CA LEU A 56 -12.55 8.68 11.55
C LEU A 56 -11.95 8.83 10.15
N ASN A 57 -11.57 10.05 9.76
CA ASN A 57 -10.92 10.29 8.47
C ASN A 57 -9.56 9.61 8.37
N ALA A 58 -8.74 9.66 9.43
CA ALA A 58 -7.45 8.98 9.47
C ALA A 58 -7.61 7.47 9.22
N ARG A 59 -8.63 6.82 9.80
CA ARG A 59 -8.92 5.41 9.52
C ARG A 59 -9.34 5.15 8.07
N THR A 60 -10.19 6.01 7.52
CA THR A 60 -10.61 5.90 6.12
C THR A 60 -9.42 6.06 5.18
N ARG A 61 -8.54 7.03 5.46
CA ARG A 61 -7.38 7.33 4.64
C ARG A 61 -6.33 6.23 4.71
N LEU A 62 -6.07 5.70 5.91
CA LEU A 62 -5.21 4.54 6.09
C LEU A 62 -5.72 3.35 5.29
N LYS A 63 -7.03 3.06 5.36
CA LYS A 63 -7.64 1.98 4.59
C LYS A 63 -7.51 2.21 3.07
N LEU A 64 -7.64 3.45 2.62
CA LEU A 64 -7.52 3.79 1.21
C LEU A 64 -6.09 3.59 0.69
N GLU A 65 -5.08 3.99 1.47
CA GLU A 65 -3.68 3.76 1.11
C GLU A 65 -3.31 2.28 1.11
N ASP A 66 -3.80 1.51 2.10
CA ASP A 66 -3.57 0.06 2.17
C ASP A 66 -4.18 -0.69 0.97
N SER A 67 -5.28 -0.19 0.39
CA SER A 67 -5.94 -0.81 -0.77
C SER A 67 -5.33 -0.43 -2.13
N PHE A 68 -4.45 0.58 -2.19
CA PHE A 68 -3.89 1.04 -3.46
C PHE A 68 -2.99 -0.01 -4.16
N PRO A 69 -2.12 -0.77 -3.47
CA PRO A 69 -1.31 -1.82 -4.08
C PRO A 69 -2.15 -2.90 -4.79
N GLU A 70 -3.30 -3.27 -4.23
CA GLU A 70 -4.18 -4.30 -4.83
C GLU A 70 -4.65 -3.92 -6.24
N ILE A 71 -4.88 -2.62 -6.47
CA ILE A 71 -5.28 -2.10 -7.78
C ILE A 71 -4.14 -2.22 -8.79
N VAL A 72 -2.93 -1.83 -8.37
CA VAL A 72 -1.73 -1.86 -9.22
C VAL A 72 -1.38 -3.31 -9.57
N ASP A 73 -1.42 -4.22 -8.59
CA ASP A 73 -1.19 -5.65 -8.80
C ASP A 73 -2.24 -6.26 -9.74
N GLY A 74 -3.52 -5.87 -9.58
CA GLY A 74 -4.59 -6.28 -10.48
C GLY A 74 -4.32 -5.87 -11.93
N ILE A 75 -3.91 -4.63 -12.17
CA ILE A 75 -3.57 -4.15 -13.52
C ILE A 75 -2.33 -4.88 -14.07
N LEU A 76 -1.28 -5.03 -13.26
CA LEU A 76 -0.06 -5.73 -13.65
C LEU A 76 -0.30 -7.20 -13.98
N SER A 77 -1.27 -7.85 -13.33
CA SER A 77 -1.64 -9.23 -13.63
C SER A 77 -2.14 -9.42 -15.07
N ILE A 78 -2.74 -8.37 -15.66
CA ILE A 78 -3.23 -8.40 -17.04
C ILE A 78 -2.12 -8.01 -18.02
N LEU A 79 -1.38 -6.93 -17.74
CA LEU A 79 -0.39 -6.39 -18.67
C LEU A 79 0.93 -7.16 -18.66
N TYR A 80 1.41 -7.57 -17.48
CA TYR A 80 2.72 -8.16 -17.26
C TYR A 80 2.67 -9.31 -16.22
N PRO A 81 1.94 -10.41 -16.49
CA PRO A 81 1.75 -11.50 -15.53
C PRO A 81 3.07 -12.17 -15.09
N HIS A 82 4.09 -12.18 -15.94
CA HIS A 82 5.38 -12.79 -15.65
C HIS A 82 6.24 -12.03 -14.63
N MET A 83 5.95 -10.75 -14.38
CA MET A 83 6.64 -9.96 -13.34
C MET A 83 6.10 -10.26 -11.94
N LEU A 84 4.85 -10.72 -11.85
CA LEU A 84 4.21 -11.11 -10.58
C LEU A 84 4.41 -12.59 -10.26
N ALA A 85 4.81 -13.41 -11.25
CA ALA A 85 5.02 -14.83 -11.05
C ALA A 85 6.30 -15.10 -10.24
N PRO A 86 6.26 -15.96 -9.20
CA PRO A 86 7.45 -16.34 -8.47
C PRO A 86 8.41 -17.14 -9.37
N LEU A 87 9.71 -16.88 -9.24
CA LEU A 87 10.73 -17.65 -9.95
C LEU A 87 10.92 -19.01 -9.26
N PRO A 88 10.78 -20.14 -9.98
CA PRO A 88 11.02 -21.46 -9.41
C PRO A 88 12.51 -21.64 -9.08
N SER A 89 12.81 -22.53 -8.13
CA SER A 89 14.18 -22.97 -7.89
C SER A 89 14.72 -23.73 -9.10
N MET A 90 15.97 -23.44 -9.49
CA MET A 90 16.63 -24.05 -10.65
C MET A 90 18.03 -24.54 -10.25
N ALA A 91 18.44 -25.69 -10.79
CA ALA A 91 19.76 -26.26 -10.58
C ALA A 91 20.33 -26.77 -11.92
N VAL A 92 21.65 -26.85 -12.01
CA VAL A 92 22.35 -27.46 -13.15
C VAL A 92 22.69 -28.90 -12.79
N VAL A 93 22.27 -29.86 -13.62
CA VAL A 93 22.53 -31.29 -13.41
C VAL A 93 23.51 -31.80 -14.46
N GLY A 94 24.57 -32.47 -14.00
CA GLY A 94 25.51 -33.18 -14.86
C GLY A 94 25.04 -34.63 -15.09
N MET A 95 24.97 -35.05 -16.36
CA MET A 95 24.61 -36.41 -16.74
C MET A 95 25.82 -37.12 -17.35
N SER A 96 26.18 -38.29 -16.82
CA SER A 96 27.26 -39.12 -17.33
C SER A 96 26.73 -40.47 -17.81
N LEU A 97 27.28 -40.99 -18.90
CA LEU A 97 26.95 -42.33 -19.40
C LEU A 97 27.50 -43.40 -18.46
N ASP A 98 26.72 -44.46 -18.26
CA ASP A 98 27.18 -45.64 -17.55
C ASP A 98 28.27 -46.37 -18.36
N GLN A 99 29.20 -47.01 -17.66
CA GLN A 99 30.41 -47.57 -18.26
C GLN A 99 30.11 -48.72 -19.24
N GLY A 100 28.96 -49.39 -19.11
CA GLY A 100 28.50 -50.44 -20.01
C GLY A 100 27.86 -49.96 -21.32
N GLN A 101 27.58 -48.65 -21.46
CA GLN A 101 26.94 -48.08 -22.66
C GLN A 101 27.89 -47.23 -23.53
N LYS A 102 29.20 -47.25 -23.22
CA LYS A 102 30.24 -46.47 -23.90
C LYS A 102 30.40 -46.76 -25.40
N ASP A 103 29.95 -47.93 -25.86
CA ASP A 103 30.06 -48.36 -27.27
C ASP A 103 28.90 -47.89 -28.17
N GLN A 104 27.94 -47.11 -27.62
CA GLN A 104 26.92 -46.46 -28.44
C GLN A 104 27.51 -45.23 -29.16
N PHE A 105 27.92 -45.41 -30.42
CA PHE A 105 28.39 -44.33 -31.30
C PHE A 105 27.31 -43.30 -31.66
N THR A 106 26.05 -43.61 -31.38
CA THR A 106 24.90 -42.70 -31.52
C THR A 106 24.62 -42.05 -30.18
N GLY A 107 24.87 -40.75 -30.03
CA GLY A 107 24.60 -40.03 -28.79
C GLY A 107 23.14 -40.16 -28.34
N HIS A 108 22.90 -40.21 -27.02
CA HIS A 108 21.55 -40.33 -26.45
C HIS A 108 20.91 -38.95 -26.27
N HIS A 109 19.86 -38.65 -27.03
CA HIS A 109 19.10 -37.40 -26.90
C HIS A 109 18.11 -37.48 -25.72
N VAL A 110 18.37 -36.73 -24.65
CA VAL A 110 17.44 -36.57 -23.52
C VAL A 110 16.33 -35.60 -23.94
N LYS A 111 15.07 -36.02 -23.81
CA LYS A 111 13.92 -35.16 -24.17
C LYS A 111 13.74 -34.05 -23.14
N THR A 112 13.30 -32.89 -23.59
CA THR A 112 12.88 -31.81 -22.69
C THR A 112 11.72 -32.28 -21.81
N GLY A 113 11.69 -31.84 -20.55
CA GLY A 113 10.67 -32.26 -19.58
C GLY A 113 10.90 -33.64 -18.95
N THR A 114 12.07 -34.25 -19.16
CA THR A 114 12.46 -35.46 -18.41
C THR A 114 12.58 -35.12 -16.93
N LEU A 115 11.91 -35.89 -16.06
CA LEU A 115 12.01 -35.73 -14.60
C LEU A 115 13.40 -36.15 -14.13
N LEU A 116 14.05 -35.27 -13.36
CA LEU A 116 15.37 -35.47 -12.76
C LEU A 116 15.25 -35.87 -11.29
#